data_AF-A0A3N4ZAI5-F1
#
_entry.id   AF-A0A3N4ZAI5-F1
#
_cell.length_a   1.000
_cell.length_b   1.000
_cell.length_c   1.000
_cell.angle_alpha   90.00
_cell.angle_beta   90.00
_cell.angle_gamma   90.00
#
_symmetry.space_group_name_H-M   'P 1'
#
loop_
_entity.id
_entity.type
_entity.pdbx_description
1 polymer ?
#
loop_
_entity_poly.entity_id
_entity_poly.type
_entity_poly.pdbx_seq_one_letter_code
_entity_poly.pdbx_strand_id
1 'polypeptide(L)'
;MPAPHYATDQEPCIPVLFLNGRQEYLGWRDVLLHAHLIKDLALPLPPAASAALRLLVAMAARVSGLDAQADGRMTARQWARRRRDLLTNPQGFDPGAVHDYFDRYIWDLFHPERPFLQDPRARLQHDRPPCVVVPPVESVFRRRGRLQRP
;
A
#
# COMPACT_ATOMS: atom_id res chain seq x y z
N MET A 1 -3.02 -19.64 -24.29
CA MET A 1 -2.23 -18.97 -23.24
C MET A 1 -3.09 -18.85 -22.01
N PRO A 2 -2.62 -19.20 -20.81
CA PRO A 2 -3.35 -18.91 -19.58
C PRO A 2 -3.56 -17.39 -19.44
N ALA A 3 -4.64 -16.99 -18.77
CA ALA A 3 -4.86 -15.57 -18.49
C ALA A 3 -3.71 -15.02 -17.64
N PRO A 4 -3.24 -13.79 -17.90
CA PRO A 4 -2.23 -13.16 -17.06
C PRO A 4 -2.77 -13.05 -15.63
N HIS A 5 -1.92 -13.36 -14.65
CA HIS A 5 -2.24 -13.33 -13.23
C HIS A 5 -1.06 -12.73 -12.49
N TYR A 6 -1.32 -11.83 -11.54
CA TYR A 6 -0.30 -11.25 -10.69
C TYR A 6 -0.92 -10.86 -9.34
N ALA A 7 -0.88 -11.78 -8.37
CA ALA A 7 -1.38 -11.60 -7.02
C ALA A 7 -0.46 -10.65 -6.23
N THR A 8 -0.81 -9.37 -6.17
CA THR A 8 0.05 -8.33 -5.56
C THR A 8 0.29 -8.51 -4.06
N ASP A 9 -0.49 -9.35 -3.39
CA ASP A 9 -0.26 -9.68 -1.98
C ASP A 9 0.87 -10.69 -1.79
N GLN A 10 1.14 -11.55 -2.77
CA GLN A 10 2.18 -12.59 -2.72
C GLN A 10 3.37 -12.27 -3.63
N GLU A 11 3.10 -11.75 -4.82
CA GLU A 11 4.11 -11.47 -5.82
C GLU A 11 4.95 -10.25 -5.45
N PRO A 12 6.28 -10.27 -5.71
CA PRO A 12 7.20 -9.22 -5.30
C PRO A 12 6.96 -7.93 -6.09
N CYS A 13 6.36 -6.92 -5.47
CA CYS A 13 5.97 -5.67 -6.13
C CYS A 13 6.43 -4.39 -5.41
N ILE A 14 6.69 -4.44 -4.10
CA ILE A 14 7.09 -3.28 -3.30
C ILE A 14 8.56 -3.40 -2.89
N PRO A 15 9.45 -2.49 -3.34
CA PRO A 15 10.84 -2.48 -2.86
C PRO A 15 10.89 -1.98 -1.42
N VAL A 16 11.53 -2.74 -0.55
CA VAL A 16 11.71 -2.42 0.87
C VAL A 16 13.20 -2.40 1.22
N LEU A 17 13.56 -1.60 2.23
CA LEU A 17 14.85 -1.60 2.89
C LEU A 17 14.66 -2.13 4.30
N PHE A 18 15.30 -3.25 4.63
CA PHE A 18 15.28 -3.82 5.97
C PHE A 18 16.24 -3.08 6.92
N LEU A 19 16.01 -3.22 8.23
CA LEU A 19 16.88 -2.66 9.28
C LEU A 19 18.32 -3.17 9.19
N ASN A 20 18.55 -4.37 8.65
CA ASN A 20 19.87 -4.95 8.41
C ASN A 20 20.56 -4.42 7.13
N GLY A 21 19.93 -3.50 6.39
CA GLY A 21 20.46 -2.91 5.16
C GLY A 21 20.17 -3.69 3.88
N ARG A 22 19.52 -4.87 3.95
CA ARG A 22 19.10 -5.64 2.77
C ARG A 22 17.95 -4.94 2.05
N GLN A 23 17.99 -4.95 0.72
CA GLN A 23 16.86 -4.55 -0.12
C GLN A 23 16.22 -5.77 -0.77
N GLU A 24 14.90 -5.77 -0.84
CA GLU A 24 14.10 -6.87 -1.39
C GLU A 24 12.78 -6.34 -1.93
N TYR A 25 12.16 -7.08 -2.85
CA TYR A 25 10.80 -6.83 -3.28
C TYR A 25 9.86 -7.78 -2.56
N LEU A 26 8.83 -7.22 -1.90
CA LEU A 26 7.82 -7.99 -1.18
C LEU A 26 6.43 -7.76 -1.79
N GLY A 27 5.55 -8.73 -1.63
CA GLY A 27 4.11 -8.54 -1.80
C GLY A 27 3.49 -7.79 -0.62
N TRP A 28 2.29 -7.24 -0.78
CA TRP A 28 1.63 -6.47 0.29
C TRP A 28 1.46 -7.25 1.61
N ARG A 29 1.25 -8.58 1.52
CA ARG A 29 1.10 -9.46 2.68
C ARG A 29 2.38 -9.49 3.49
N ASP A 30 3.50 -9.75 2.81
CA ASP A 30 4.82 -9.84 3.45
C ASP A 30 5.31 -8.49 3.99
N VAL A 31 4.92 -7.38 3.36
CA VAL A 31 5.21 -6.04 3.90
C VAL A 31 4.60 -5.86 5.29
N LEU A 32 3.37 -6.33 5.52
CA LEU A 32 2.74 -6.23 6.85
C LEU A 32 3.33 -7.24 7.84
N LEU A 33 3.58 -8.48 7.43
CA LEU A 33 4.18 -9.51 8.29
C LEU A 33 5.57 -9.08 8.80
N HIS A 34 6.38 -8.49 7.93
CA HIS A 34 7.74 -8.06 8.25
C HIS A 34 7.84 -6.57 8.58
N ALA A 35 6.74 -5.86 8.81
CA ALA A 35 6.72 -4.41 9.00
C ALA A 35 7.67 -3.94 10.12
N HIS A 36 7.81 -4.73 11.18
CA HIS A 36 8.68 -4.44 12.32
C HIS A 36 10.18 -4.58 12.02
N LEU A 37 10.53 -5.18 10.88
CA LEU A 37 11.92 -5.36 10.40
C LEU A 37 12.27 -4.41 9.25
N ILE A 38 11.28 -3.71 8.69
CA ILE A 38 11.44 -2.81 7.56
C ILE A 38 11.80 -1.42 8.08
N LYS A 39 12.87 -0.86 7.53
CA LYS A 39 13.33 0.50 7.80
C LYS A 39 12.58 1.53 6.95
N ASP A 40 12.40 1.25 5.66
CA ASP A 40 11.75 2.17 4.72
C ASP A 40 11.23 1.42 3.47
N LEU A 41 10.30 2.04 2.74
CA LEU A 41 9.94 1.62 1.39
C LEU A 41 10.91 2.28 0.40
N ALA A 42 11.73 1.48 -0.28
CA ALA A 42 12.75 1.94 -1.22
C ALA A 42 12.14 2.37 -2.59
N LEU A 43 11.02 3.09 -2.56
CA LEU A 43 10.30 3.57 -3.74
C LEU A 43 10.97 4.85 -4.28
N PRO A 44 11.46 4.85 -5.53
CA PRO A 44 12.24 5.97 -6.07
C PRO A 44 11.40 7.20 -6.40
N LEU A 45 10.09 7.03 -6.61
CA LEU A 45 9.18 8.12 -6.99
C LEU A 45 8.36 8.56 -5.76
N PRO A 46 8.51 9.82 -5.29
CA PRO A 46 7.76 10.32 -4.14
C PRO A 46 6.24 10.16 -4.23
N PRO A 47 5.59 10.37 -5.39
CA PRO A 47 4.15 10.10 -5.53
C PRO A 47 3.79 8.62 -5.32
N ALA A 48 4.63 7.70 -5.82
CA ALA A 48 4.43 6.27 -5.64
C ALA A 48 4.60 5.87 -4.17
N ALA A 49 5.63 6.39 -3.49
CA ALA A 49 5.83 6.20 -2.06
C ALA A 49 4.63 6.69 -1.24
N SER A 50 4.12 7.88 -1.53
CA SER A 50 2.94 8.43 -0.86
C SER A 50 1.69 7.57 -1.08
N ALA A 51 1.44 7.12 -2.31
CA ALA A 51 0.31 6.25 -2.63
C ALA A 51 0.40 4.90 -1.91
N ALA A 52 1.57 4.26 -1.93
CA ALA A 52 1.81 3.00 -1.23
C ALA A 52 1.60 3.13 0.28
N LEU A 53 2.13 4.19 0.91
CA LEU A 53 1.93 4.45 2.34
C LEU A 53 0.45 4.65 2.69
N ARG A 54 -0.35 5.31 1.83
CA ARG A 54 -1.80 5.47 2.07
C ARG A 54 -2.54 4.14 2.01
N LEU A 55 -2.17 3.26 1.09
CA LEU A 55 -2.71 1.90 1.03
C LEU A 55 -2.32 1.10 2.29
N LEU A 56 -1.06 1.16 2.70
CA LEU A 56 -0.57 0.49 3.91
C LEU A 56 -1.25 1.00 5.18
N VAL A 57 -1.50 2.30 5.30
CA VAL A 57 -2.25 2.86 6.43
C VAL A 57 -3.67 2.30 6.47
N ALA A 58 -4.35 2.19 5.33
CA ALA A 58 -5.69 1.62 5.27
C ALA A 58 -5.70 0.12 5.63
N MET A 59 -4.74 -0.65 5.13
CA MET A 59 -4.58 -2.07 5.47
C MET A 59 -4.25 -2.24 6.95
N ALA A 60 -3.26 -1.52 7.46
CA ALA A 60 -2.86 -1.56 8.86
C ALA A 60 -4.01 -1.20 9.79
N ALA A 61 -4.82 -0.19 9.45
CA ALA A 61 -6.01 0.17 10.25
C ALA A 61 -7.03 -0.97 10.32
N ARG A 62 -7.27 -1.69 9.22
CA ARG A 62 -8.20 -2.83 9.16
C ARG A 62 -7.65 -4.05 9.89
N VAL A 63 -6.40 -4.45 9.62
CA VAL A 63 -5.74 -5.58 10.28
C VAL A 63 -5.67 -5.36 11.79
N SER A 64 -5.34 -4.14 12.22
CA SER A 64 -5.27 -3.81 13.65
C SER A 64 -6.61 -3.51 14.29
N GLY A 65 -7.71 -3.40 13.53
CA GLY A 65 -9.03 -2.99 14.02
C GLY A 65 -9.09 -1.54 14.52
N LEU A 66 -8.09 -0.71 14.19
CA LEU A 66 -8.08 0.73 14.50
C LEU A 66 -9.07 1.52 13.64
N ASP A 67 -9.54 0.94 12.54
CA ASP A 67 -10.61 1.47 11.69
C ASP A 67 -11.97 1.55 12.40
N ALA A 68 -12.18 0.77 13.47
CA ALA A 68 -13.41 0.78 14.26
C ALA A 68 -13.78 2.16 14.84
N GLN A 69 -12.84 3.10 14.95
CA GLN A 69 -13.14 4.48 15.34
C GLN A 69 -13.94 5.22 14.26
N ALA A 70 -13.61 5.02 12.97
CA ALA A 70 -14.29 5.67 11.86
C ALA A 70 -15.77 5.24 11.77
N ASP A 71 -16.07 4.01 12.19
CA ASP A 71 -17.42 3.45 12.21
C ASP A 71 -18.21 3.77 13.49
N GLY A 72 -17.66 4.58 14.40
CA GLY A 72 -18.27 4.88 15.71
C GLY A 72 -18.28 3.71 16.70
N ARG A 73 -17.67 2.57 16.36
CA ARG A 73 -17.56 1.37 17.21
C ARG A 73 -16.49 1.49 18.30
N MET A 74 -15.67 2.55 18.24
CA MET A 74 -14.58 2.79 19.19
C MET A 74 -14.44 4.28 19.49
N THR A 75 -14.32 4.64 20.76
CA THR A 75 -14.03 6.00 21.20
C THR A 75 -12.57 6.37 20.97
N ALA A 76 -12.25 7.68 20.88
CA ALA A 76 -10.88 8.16 20.73
C ALA A 76 -9.93 7.67 21.85
N ARG A 77 -10.43 7.53 23.09
CA ARG A 77 -9.64 7.00 24.22
C ARG A 77 -9.31 5.51 24.04
N GLN A 78 -10.29 4.71 23.58
CA GLN A 78 -10.07 3.30 23.29
C GLN A 78 -9.10 3.12 22.11
N TRP A 79 -9.25 3.93 21.05
CA TRP A 79 -8.33 3.95 19.91
C TRP A 79 -6.90 4.25 20.36
N ALA A 80 -6.69 5.30 21.16
CA ALA A 80 -5.37 5.69 21.64
C ALA A 80 -4.73 4.66 22.58
N ARG A 81 -5.54 3.92 23.36
CA ARG A 81 -5.05 2.79 24.16
C ARG A 81 -4.62 1.64 23.25
N ARG A 82 -5.51 1.18 22.36
CA ARG A 82 -5.21 0.08 21.43
C ARG A 82 -3.98 0.36 20.57
N ARG A 83 -3.85 1.58 20.03
CA ARG A 83 -2.66 1.98 19.27
C ARG A 83 -1.38 1.89 20.11
N ARG A 84 -1.41 2.29 21.38
CA ARG A 84 -0.24 2.16 22.25
C ARG A 84 0.11 0.70 22.50
N ASP A 85 -0.87 -0.12 22.83
CA ASP A 85 -0.67 -1.56 23.08
C ASP A 85 -0.03 -2.25 21.86
N LEU A 86 -0.47 -1.90 20.65
CA LEU A 86 0.10 -2.39 19.39
C LEU A 86 1.55 -1.91 19.18
N LEU A 87 1.85 -0.65 19.46
CA LEU A 87 3.20 -0.10 19.27
C LEU A 87 4.21 -0.61 20.29
N THR A 88 3.76 -1.09 21.46
CA THR A 88 4.64 -1.69 22.46
C THR A 88 4.93 -3.17 22.19
N ASN A 89 4.22 -3.80 21.25
CA ASN A 89 4.46 -5.19 20.89
C ASN A 89 5.67 -5.31 19.94
N PRO A 90 6.77 -5.96 20.35
CA PRO A 90 7.97 -6.10 19.50
C PRO A 90 7.76 -7.05 18.32
N GLN A 91 6.71 -7.88 18.33
CA GLN A 91 6.46 -8.89 17.29
C GLN A 91 5.75 -8.33 16.04
N GLY A 92 5.38 -7.04 16.05
CA GLY A 92 4.65 -6.41 14.95
C GLY A 92 3.17 -6.80 14.89
N PHE A 93 2.63 -6.93 13.69
CA PHE A 93 1.22 -7.32 13.48
C PHE A 93 1.00 -8.80 13.80
N ASP A 94 -0.20 -9.14 14.26
CA ASP A 94 -0.61 -10.54 14.41
C ASP A 94 -0.69 -11.23 13.04
N PRO A 95 0.09 -12.30 12.78
CA PRO A 95 0.09 -12.98 11.48
C PRO A 95 -1.28 -13.54 11.09
N GLY A 96 -2.06 -14.03 12.06
CA GLY A 96 -3.41 -14.54 11.82
C GLY A 96 -4.32 -13.46 11.26
N ALA A 97 -4.38 -12.30 11.92
CA ALA A 97 -5.15 -11.14 11.44
C ALA A 97 -4.69 -10.63 10.06
N VAL A 98 -3.39 -10.71 9.74
CA VAL A 98 -2.88 -10.36 8.41
C VAL A 98 -3.41 -11.34 7.36
N HIS A 99 -3.26 -12.65 7.58
CA HIS A 99 -3.74 -13.67 6.65
C HIS A 99 -5.25 -13.58 6.44
N ASP A 100 -6.03 -13.51 7.53
CA ASP A 100 -7.49 -13.36 7.48
C ASP A 100 -7.94 -12.14 6.68
N TYR A 101 -7.18 -11.04 6.76
CA TYR A 101 -7.46 -9.83 5.98
C TYR A 101 -7.20 -10.06 4.49
N PHE A 102 -6.04 -10.60 4.12
CA PHE A 102 -5.68 -10.78 2.72
C PHE A 102 -6.55 -11.84 2.04
N ASP A 103 -6.87 -12.94 2.72
CA ASP A 103 -7.65 -14.05 2.18
C ASP A 103 -9.13 -13.68 1.94
N ARG A 104 -9.61 -12.58 2.55
CA ARG A 104 -10.96 -12.06 2.34
C ARG A 104 -11.14 -11.32 1.01
N TYR A 105 -10.06 -10.84 0.39
CA TYR A 105 -10.12 -9.95 -0.77
C TYR A 105 -9.33 -10.48 -1.97
N ILE A 106 -9.63 -9.94 -3.15
CA ILE A 106 -8.91 -10.23 -4.39
C ILE A 106 -7.80 -9.20 -4.58
N TRP A 107 -6.57 -9.69 -4.75
CA TRP A 107 -5.36 -8.87 -4.89
C TRP A 107 -4.68 -9.01 -6.26
N ASP A 108 -5.30 -9.76 -7.17
CA ASP A 108 -4.78 -9.97 -8.51
C ASP A 108 -4.94 -8.71 -9.39
N LEU A 109 -3.82 -8.22 -9.91
CA LEU A 109 -3.75 -7.05 -10.78
C LEU A 109 -4.50 -7.26 -12.10
N PHE A 110 -4.60 -8.49 -12.58
CA PHE A 110 -5.17 -8.83 -13.87
C PHE A 110 -6.51 -9.57 -13.78
N HIS A 111 -7.08 -9.71 -12.58
CA HIS A 111 -8.30 -10.47 -12.32
C HIS A 111 -9.39 -10.15 -13.38
N PRO A 112 -10.04 -11.16 -13.97
CA PRO A 112 -10.93 -10.96 -15.11
C PRO A 112 -12.11 -10.03 -14.80
N GLU A 113 -12.65 -10.10 -13.58
CA GLU A 113 -13.85 -9.36 -13.18
C GLU A 113 -13.59 -8.19 -12.22
N ARG A 114 -12.48 -8.24 -11.47
CA ARG A 114 -12.20 -7.35 -10.32
C ARG A 114 -10.70 -7.07 -10.21
N PRO A 115 -10.08 -6.50 -11.27
CA PRO A 115 -8.65 -6.22 -11.25
C PRO A 115 -8.32 -5.22 -10.14
N PHE A 116 -7.22 -5.47 -9.42
CA PHE A 116 -6.83 -4.66 -8.28
C PHE A 116 -6.64 -3.19 -8.66
N LEU A 117 -7.38 -2.29 -7.98
CA LEU A 117 -7.38 -0.83 -8.18
C LEU A 117 -7.60 -0.38 -9.63
N GLN A 118 -8.29 -1.18 -10.45
CA GLN A 118 -8.61 -0.87 -11.84
C GLN A 118 -10.11 -1.03 -12.09
N ASP A 119 -10.64 -0.29 -13.07
CA ASP A 119 -11.98 -0.54 -13.59
C ASP A 119 -11.92 -1.65 -14.66
N PRO A 120 -12.59 -2.81 -14.49
CA PRO A 120 -12.61 -3.86 -15.49
C PRO A 120 -13.18 -3.42 -16.84
N ARG A 121 -14.05 -2.40 -16.86
CA ARG A 121 -14.65 -1.85 -18.09
C ARG A 121 -13.68 -1.00 -18.90
N ALA A 122 -12.59 -0.53 -18.31
CA ALA A 122 -11.59 0.27 -19.00
C ALA A 122 -10.96 -0.47 -20.20
N ARG A 123 -10.90 -1.81 -20.14
CA ARG A 123 -10.44 -2.68 -21.25
C ARG A 123 -11.22 -2.49 -22.55
N LEU A 124 -12.48 -2.04 -22.48
CA LEU A 124 -13.37 -1.95 -23.63
C LEU A 124 -13.46 -0.54 -24.23
N GLN A 125 -12.97 0.50 -23.53
CA GLN A 125 -13.31 1.88 -23.86
C GLN A 125 -12.14 2.72 -24.38
N HIS A 126 -10.88 2.34 -24.14
CA HIS A 126 -9.73 3.20 -24.47
C HIS A 126 -8.49 2.41 -24.90
N ASP A 127 -7.95 2.77 -26.07
CA ASP A 127 -6.71 2.22 -26.65
C ASP A 127 -5.49 3.10 -26.30
N ARG A 128 -5.45 3.64 -25.07
CA ARG A 128 -4.37 4.56 -24.65
C ARG A 128 -3.18 3.80 -24.05
N PRO A 129 -1.94 4.21 -24.38
CA PRO A 129 -0.76 3.59 -23.84
C PRO A 129 -0.61 3.84 -22.32
N PRO A 130 0.01 2.90 -21.57
CA PRO A 130 0.20 3.00 -20.12
C PRO A 130 1.09 4.17 -19.68
N CYS A 131 1.83 4.80 -20.60
CA CYS A 131 2.66 5.97 -20.32
C CYS A 131 1.87 7.20 -19.80
N VAL A 132 0.54 7.21 -19.92
CA VAL A 132 -0.33 8.23 -19.32
C VAL A 132 -0.41 8.11 -17.79
N VAL A 133 -0.17 6.93 -17.22
CA VAL A 133 -0.24 6.67 -15.78
C VAL A 133 1.07 7.05 -15.06
N VAL A 134 2.19 6.99 -15.77
CA VAL A 134 3.50 7.39 -15.22
C VAL A 134 3.66 8.90 -15.44
N PRO A 135 3.73 9.72 -14.37
CA PRO A 135 3.94 11.15 -14.56
C PRO A 135 5.32 11.36 -15.24
N PRO A 136 5.43 12.30 -16.19
CA PRO A 136 6.72 12.63 -16.77
C PRO A 136 7.64 13.15 -15.67
N VAL A 137 8.87 12.61 -15.61
CA VAL A 137 9.85 12.85 -14.54
C VAL A 137 10.13 14.33 -14.32
N GLU A 138 9.99 15.15 -15.37
CA GLU A 138 10.19 16.61 -15.34
C GLU A 138 9.09 17.41 -14.64
N SER A 139 7.89 16.85 -14.46
CA SER A 139 6.73 17.61 -13.97
C SER A 139 6.71 17.83 -12.46
N VAL A 140 7.48 17.06 -11.68
CA VAL A 140 7.48 17.10 -10.20
C VAL A 140 8.24 18.32 -9.65
N PHE A 141 9.20 18.89 -10.39
CA PHE A 141 10.07 19.98 -9.90
C PHE A 141 9.66 21.40 -10.34
N ARG A 142 8.68 21.58 -11.23
CA ARG A 142 8.41 22.90 -11.85
C ARG A 142 7.56 23.88 -11.03
N ARG A 143 7.07 23.51 -9.83
CA ARG A 143 6.21 24.38 -8.98
C ARG A 143 6.93 25.06 -7.80
N ARG A 144 8.19 25.48 -7.95
CA ARG A 144 8.86 26.40 -7.00
C ARG A 144 9.70 27.48 -7.69
N GLY A 145 9.08 28.26 -8.57
CA GLY A 145 9.83 29.31 -9.28
C GLY A 145 9.01 30.37 -9.98
N ARG A 146 7.95 30.91 -9.35
CA ARG A 146 7.42 32.25 -9.67
C ARG A 146 6.76 32.87 -8.44
N LEU A 147 7.58 33.38 -7.53
CA LEU A 147 7.20 34.50 -6.67
C LEU A 147 7.78 35.75 -7.31
N GLN A 148 6.86 36.62 -7.77
CA GLN A 148 7.15 37.96 -8.26
C GLN A 148 7.97 38.72 -7.21
N ARG A 149 9.02 39.41 -7.67
CA ARG A 149 9.66 40.48 -6.91
C ARG A 149 9.02 41.81 -7.33
N PRO A 150 8.90 42.77 -6.39
CA PRO A 150 8.07 43.97 -6.52
C PRO A 150 8.52 44.92 -7.63
#